data_AF-A0A1B4G271-F1
#
_entry.id   AF-A0A1B4G271-F1
#
_cell.length_a   1.000
_cell.length_b   1.000
_cell.length_c   1.000
_cell.angle_alpha   90.00
_cell.angle_beta   90.00
_cell.angle_gamma   90.00
#
_symmetry.space_group_name_H-M   'P 1'
#
loop_
_entity.id
_entity.type
_entity.pdbx_description
1 polymer ?
#
loop_
_entity_poly.entity_id
_entity_poly.type
_entity_poly.pdbx_seq_one_letter_code
_entity_poly.pdbx_strand_id
1 'polypeptide(L)'
;MDYVSRYTDLVYSANGGIAVCRYRLLALASEPTQLVIQVENHGGNKDILITDHIVRDGILNRIADRELTGVPFDMLCVALTEAGQHHIVFVEADLEDYIHRGYPYERSAQPAARGRHIERISINSGDLVVGRARLQTAHATPTLAVDSLTAILDRPTSA
;
A
#
# COMPACT_ATOMS: atom_id res chain seq x y z
N MET A 1 20.16 -8.49 -4.86
CA MET A 1 20.25 -7.36 -5.80
C MET A 1 18.93 -6.64 -5.79
N ASP A 2 18.96 -5.31 -5.80
CA ASP A 2 17.73 -4.54 -5.93
C ASP A 2 17.17 -4.70 -7.34
N TYR A 3 15.85 -4.84 -7.46
CA TYR A 3 15.15 -4.82 -8.73
C TYR A 3 14.34 -3.54 -8.84
N VAL A 4 14.37 -2.88 -9.99
CA VAL A 4 13.58 -1.67 -10.27
C VAL A 4 12.87 -1.85 -11.61
N SER A 5 11.55 -1.91 -11.56
CA SER A 5 10.72 -2.01 -12.77
C SER A 5 10.58 -0.66 -13.50
N ARG A 6 10.13 -0.72 -14.76
CA ARG A 6 9.75 0.45 -15.56
C ARG A 6 8.50 1.11 -15.01
N TYR A 7 8.44 2.43 -15.18
CA TYR A 7 7.22 3.18 -14.90
C TYR A 7 6.09 2.71 -15.81
N THR A 8 4.93 2.54 -15.20
CA THR A 8 3.68 2.19 -15.86
C THR A 8 2.65 3.27 -15.55
N ASP A 9 2.00 3.81 -16.59
CA ASP A 9 0.91 4.76 -16.42
C ASP A 9 -0.34 4.05 -15.88
N LEU A 10 -1.04 4.70 -14.96
CA LEU A 10 -2.31 4.28 -14.41
C LEU A 10 -3.28 5.47 -14.43
N VAL A 11 -4.38 5.29 -15.16
CA VAL A 11 -5.50 6.24 -15.21
C VAL A 11 -6.40 6.01 -14.00
N TYR A 12 -6.75 7.03 -13.23
CA TYR A 12 -7.64 6.94 -12.07
C TYR A 12 -8.70 8.06 -12.09
N SER A 13 -9.78 7.88 -11.32
CA SER A 13 -10.83 8.87 -11.14
C SER A 13 -10.59 9.66 -9.86
N ALA A 14 -10.68 10.98 -9.95
CA ALA A 14 -10.60 11.87 -8.79
C ALA A 14 -11.43 13.13 -9.02
N ASN A 15 -12.14 13.59 -7.99
CA ASN A 15 -12.94 14.83 -8.01
C ASN A 15 -13.88 14.96 -9.23
N GLY A 16 -14.47 13.84 -9.68
CA GLY A 16 -15.38 13.81 -10.83
C GLY A 16 -14.70 13.87 -12.21
N GLY A 17 -13.37 13.84 -12.26
CA GLY A 17 -12.57 13.81 -13.48
C GLY A 17 -11.66 12.60 -13.58
N ILE A 18 -10.91 12.54 -14.69
CA ILE A 18 -9.88 11.53 -14.94
C ILE A 18 -8.50 12.18 -14.74
N ALA A 19 -7.63 11.48 -14.03
CA ALA A 19 -6.24 11.84 -13.81
C ALA A 19 -5.32 10.65 -14.13
N VAL A 20 -4.02 10.93 -14.22
CA VAL A 20 -3.00 9.90 -14.48
C VAL A 20 -1.94 9.97 -13.38
N CYS A 21 -1.51 8.81 -12.91
CA CYS A 21 -0.30 8.65 -12.12
C CYS A 21 0.60 7.64 -12.82
N ARG A 22 1.87 7.63 -12.43
CA ARG A 22 2.82 6.59 -12.82
C ARG A 22 3.15 5.77 -11.59
N TYR A 23 3.35 4.47 -11.77
CA TYR A 23 3.90 3.65 -10.70
C TYR A 23 5.01 2.76 -11.20
N ARG A 24 5.86 2.34 -10.27
CA ARG A 24 6.82 1.26 -10.47
C ARG A 24 7.03 0.52 -9.16
N LEU A 25 7.48 -0.71 -9.29
CA LEU A 25 7.84 -1.59 -8.19
C LEU A 25 9.37 -1.63 -8.03
N LEU A 26 9.83 -1.58 -6.77
CA LEU A 26 11.21 -1.80 -6.39
C LEU A 26 11.27 -2.94 -5.39
N ALA A 27 12.04 -4.01 -5.67
CA ALA A 27 12.35 -5.02 -4.67
C ALA A 27 13.72 -4.70 -4.08
N LEU A 28 13.77 -4.34 -2.80
CA LEU A 28 14.99 -3.96 -2.10
C LEU A 28 15.57 -5.18 -1.38
N ALA A 29 16.87 -5.40 -1.56
CA ALA A 29 17.58 -6.48 -0.89
C ALA A 29 17.77 -6.17 0.61
N SER A 30 16.70 -6.35 1.39
CA SER A 30 16.67 -6.31 2.85
C SER A 30 16.32 -7.68 3.43
N GLU A 31 16.48 -7.84 4.75
CA GLU A 31 16.03 -9.03 5.49
C GLU A 31 14.95 -8.59 6.52
N PRO A 32 13.65 -8.88 6.29
CA PRO A 32 13.07 -9.49 5.08
C PRO A 32 13.10 -8.56 3.86
N THR A 33 12.99 -9.13 2.65
CA THR A 33 12.95 -8.37 1.39
C THR A 33 11.76 -7.42 1.40
N GLN A 34 11.99 -6.15 1.09
CA GLN A 34 10.95 -5.14 1.04
C GLN A 34 10.56 -4.85 -0.40
N LEU A 35 9.25 -4.84 -0.68
CA LEU A 35 8.68 -4.44 -1.95
C LEU A 35 8.10 -3.03 -1.82
N VAL A 36 8.72 -2.07 -2.50
CA VAL A 36 8.27 -0.68 -2.54
C VAL A 36 7.41 -0.44 -3.76
N ILE A 37 6.18 0.02 -3.55
CA ILE A 37 5.29 0.57 -4.58
C ILE A 37 5.54 2.06 -4.64
N GLN A 38 6.25 2.53 -5.66
CA GLN A 38 6.44 3.95 -5.90
C GLN A 38 5.33 4.45 -6.81
N VAL A 39 4.54 5.42 -6.35
CA VAL A 39 3.46 6.07 -7.10
C VAL A 39 3.78 7.55 -7.24
N GLU A 40 3.87 8.04 -8.46
CA GLU A 40 4.13 9.43 -8.82
C GLU A 40 2.89 10.08 -9.42
N ASN A 41 2.51 11.25 -8.90
CA ASN A 41 1.45 12.03 -9.48
C ASN A 41 1.88 12.57 -10.86
N HIS A 42 1.17 12.20 -11.92
CA HIS A 42 1.55 12.54 -13.30
C HIS A 42 0.42 13.30 -14.00
N GLY A 43 0.21 14.56 -13.57
CA GLY A 43 -0.82 15.45 -14.12
C GLY A 43 -2.17 15.42 -13.38
N GLY A 44 -2.23 14.79 -12.20
CA GLY A 44 -3.36 14.95 -11.28
C GLY A 44 -3.30 16.27 -10.48
N ASN A 45 -4.28 16.47 -9.60
CA ASN A 45 -4.29 17.61 -8.70
C ASN A 45 -3.08 17.56 -7.78
N LYS A 46 -2.51 18.72 -7.48
CA LYS A 46 -1.37 18.84 -6.56
C LYS A 46 -1.72 18.20 -5.21
N ASP A 47 -0.77 17.45 -4.66
CA ASP A 47 -0.82 16.84 -3.32
C ASP A 47 -1.95 15.79 -3.15
N ILE A 48 -2.59 15.34 -4.22
CA ILE A 48 -3.74 14.43 -4.13
C ILE A 48 -3.37 13.07 -3.55
N LEU A 49 -2.18 12.56 -3.85
CA LEU A 49 -1.69 11.29 -3.29
C LEU A 49 -1.46 11.39 -1.78
N ILE A 50 -1.09 12.58 -1.29
CA ILE A 50 -0.79 12.84 0.11
C ILE A 50 -2.08 13.05 0.91
N THR A 51 -3.00 13.84 0.35
CA THR A 51 -4.18 14.37 1.07
C THR A 51 -5.44 13.51 0.97
N ASP A 52 -5.57 12.70 -0.09
CA ASP A 52 -6.77 11.89 -0.34
C ASP A 52 -6.46 10.39 -0.27
N HIS A 53 -6.80 9.79 0.87
CA HIS A 53 -6.61 8.36 1.09
C HIS A 53 -7.53 7.51 0.21
N ILE A 54 -8.71 8.01 -0.21
CA ILE A 54 -9.64 7.25 -1.05
C ILE A 54 -9.03 7.10 -2.45
N VAL A 55 -8.47 8.18 -2.99
CA VAL A 55 -7.74 8.14 -4.28
C VAL A 55 -6.54 7.20 -4.16
N ARG A 56 -5.75 7.35 -3.09
CA ARG A 56 -4.58 6.51 -2.85
C ARG A 56 -4.93 5.03 -2.75
N ASP A 57 -5.94 4.67 -1.96
CA ASP A 57 -6.38 3.29 -1.78
C ASP A 57 -6.92 2.71 -3.09
N GLY A 58 -7.67 3.49 -3.86
CA GLY A 58 -8.14 3.08 -5.19
C GLY A 58 -6.99 2.80 -6.18
N ILE A 59 -5.94 3.62 -6.17
CA ILE A 59 -4.73 3.40 -6.97
C ILE A 59 -4.00 2.14 -6.50
N LEU A 60 -3.74 2.03 -5.20
CA LEU A 60 -2.98 0.93 -4.61
C LEU A 60 -3.65 -0.42 -4.83
N ASN A 61 -4.97 -0.51 -4.65
CA ASN A 61 -5.69 -1.77 -4.88
C ASN A 61 -5.65 -2.19 -6.35
N ARG A 62 -5.65 -1.25 -7.30
CA ARG A 62 -5.52 -1.59 -8.73
C ARG A 62 -4.12 -2.05 -9.11
N ILE A 63 -3.08 -1.46 -8.51
CA ILE A 63 -1.70 -1.95 -8.67
C ILE A 63 -1.59 -3.34 -8.06
N ALA A 64 -2.17 -3.53 -6.87
CA ALA A 64 -2.16 -4.79 -6.15
C ALA A 64 -2.81 -5.94 -6.94
N ASP A 65 -4.01 -5.71 -7.47
CA ASP A 65 -4.75 -6.68 -8.28
C ASP A 65 -3.98 -7.07 -9.56
N ARG A 66 -3.25 -6.11 -10.15
CA ARG A 66 -2.53 -6.33 -11.41
C ARG A 66 -1.23 -7.10 -11.23
N GLU A 67 -0.46 -6.80 -10.18
CA GLU A 67 0.95 -7.24 -10.12
C GLU A 67 1.36 -7.89 -8.80
N LEU A 68 0.58 -7.74 -7.72
CA LEU A 68 1.06 -8.06 -6.38
C LEU A 68 0.29 -9.19 -5.70
N THR A 69 -0.69 -9.81 -6.36
CA THR A 69 -1.47 -10.90 -5.78
C THR A 69 -0.55 -12.02 -5.26
N GLY A 70 -0.71 -12.38 -3.99
CA GLY A 70 0.09 -13.40 -3.32
C GLY A 70 1.38 -12.90 -2.65
N VAL A 71 1.74 -11.62 -2.81
CA VAL A 71 2.85 -11.01 -2.05
C VAL A 71 2.47 -10.88 -0.57
N PRO A 72 3.34 -11.26 0.38
CA PRO A 72 3.11 -11.04 1.81
C PRO A 72 2.90 -9.56 2.14
N PHE A 73 1.90 -9.27 2.97
CA PHE A 73 1.52 -7.89 3.27
C PHE A 73 2.62 -7.13 4.02
N ASP A 74 3.35 -7.82 4.90
CA ASP A 74 4.46 -7.29 5.70
C ASP A 74 5.69 -6.87 4.87
N MET A 75 5.77 -7.29 3.61
CA MET A 75 6.81 -6.87 2.68
C MET A 75 6.51 -5.52 2.02
N LEU A 76 5.25 -5.03 2.07
CA LEU A 76 4.85 -3.84 1.34
C LEU A 76 5.33 -2.55 2.01
N CYS A 77 5.85 -1.65 1.19
CA CYS A 77 6.10 -0.25 1.53
C CYS A 77 5.55 0.61 0.38
N VAL A 78 4.90 1.73 0.69
CA VAL A 78 4.39 2.63 -0.34
C VAL A 78 5.14 3.95 -0.27
N ALA A 79 5.69 4.34 -1.41
CA ALA A 79 6.33 5.63 -1.63
C ALA A 79 5.48 6.48 -2.57
N LEU A 80 5.06 7.65 -2.12
CA LEU A 80 4.29 8.63 -2.88
C LEU A 80 5.22 9.76 -3.31
N THR A 81 5.40 9.93 -4.61
CA THR A 81 6.16 11.04 -5.18
C THR A 81 5.21 12.17 -5.58
N GLU A 82 5.38 13.34 -4.98
CA GLU A 82 4.67 14.56 -5.34
C GLU A 82 5.67 15.70 -5.53
N ALA A 83 5.63 16.37 -6.68
CA ALA A 83 6.55 17.46 -7.01
C ALA A 83 8.04 17.14 -6.77
N GLY A 84 8.45 15.89 -7.00
CA GLY A 84 9.82 15.41 -6.78
C GLY A 84 10.18 15.09 -5.32
N GLN A 85 9.24 15.19 -4.39
CA GLN A 85 9.42 14.79 -2.99
C GLN A 85 8.77 13.44 -2.73
N HIS A 86 9.50 12.55 -2.04
CA HIS A 86 9.01 11.23 -1.68
C HIS A 86 8.46 11.21 -0.25
N HIS A 87 7.27 10.61 -0.12
CA HIS A 87 6.62 10.37 1.16
C HIS A 87 6.37 8.89 1.34
N ILE A 88 6.60 8.37 2.54
CA ILE A 88 6.30 6.99 2.90
C ILE A 88 4.96 6.93 3.61
N VAL A 89 4.14 5.96 3.20
CA VAL A 89 2.88 5.65 3.84
C VAL A 89 2.82 4.15 4.11
N PHE A 90 2.42 3.78 5.31
CA PHE A 90 2.19 2.39 5.67
C PHE A 90 0.78 2.01 5.27
N VAL A 91 0.65 0.89 4.58
CA VAL A 91 -0.63 0.30 4.22
C VAL A 91 -1.10 -0.62 5.33
N GLU A 92 -2.40 -0.75 5.49
CA GLU A 92 -3.05 -1.75 6.34
C GLU A 92 -3.94 -2.64 5.47
N ALA A 93 -4.13 -3.88 5.90
CA ALA A 93 -5.11 -4.76 5.30
C ALA A 93 -6.50 -4.40 5.85
N ASP A 94 -7.49 -4.28 4.98
CA ASP A 94 -8.89 -4.21 5.39
C ASP A 94 -9.32 -5.59 5.94
N LEU A 95 -9.27 -5.72 7.27
CA LEU A 95 -9.62 -6.96 7.96
C LEU A 95 -11.11 -7.30 7.84
N GLU A 96 -11.97 -6.30 7.66
CA GLU A 96 -13.40 -6.52 7.45
C GLU A 96 -13.63 -7.12 6.06
N ASP A 97 -12.99 -6.58 5.02
CA ASP A 97 -12.98 -7.17 3.67
C ASP A 97 -12.38 -8.58 3.67
N TYR A 98 -11.27 -8.81 4.37
CA TYR A 98 -10.65 -10.14 4.51
C TYR A 98 -11.64 -11.18 5.07
N ILE A 99 -12.35 -10.83 6.15
CA ILE A 99 -13.33 -11.69 6.80
C ILE A 99 -14.54 -11.92 5.89
N HIS A 100 -15.05 -10.87 5.24
CA HIS A 100 -16.19 -10.98 4.33
C HIS A 100 -15.90 -11.87 3.11
N ARG A 101 -14.64 -11.93 2.67
CA ARG A 101 -14.19 -12.84 1.60
C ARG A 101 -14.03 -14.29 2.06
N GLY A 102 -14.15 -14.57 3.36
CA GLY A 102 -14.14 -15.93 3.91
C GLY A 102 -12.74 -16.55 4.03
N TYR A 103 -11.69 -15.74 4.09
CA TYR A 103 -10.34 -16.25 4.33
C TYR A 103 -10.14 -16.72 5.79
N PRO A 104 -9.18 -17.62 6.07
CA PRO A 104 -9.01 -18.19 7.40
C PRO A 104 -8.66 -17.14 8.47
N TYR A 105 -9.35 -17.22 9.60
CA TYR A 105 -9.04 -16.48 10.83
C TYR A 105 -9.53 -17.26 12.04
N GLU A 106 -8.92 -17.02 13.19
CA GLU A 106 -9.36 -17.55 14.47
C GLU A 106 -10.18 -16.50 15.23
N ARG A 107 -11.25 -16.94 15.88
CA ARG A 107 -12.09 -16.10 16.74
C ARG A 107 -12.11 -16.68 18.14
N SER A 108 -11.77 -15.86 19.13
CA SER A 108 -11.85 -16.24 20.54
C SER A 108 -12.56 -15.16 21.35
N ALA A 109 -13.42 -15.57 22.27
CA ALA A 109 -14.03 -14.64 23.23
C ALA A 109 -12.96 -14.19 24.24
N GLN A 110 -12.89 -12.89 24.49
CA GLN A 110 -12.01 -12.30 25.49
C GLN A 110 -12.83 -11.87 26.71
N PRO A 111 -12.33 -12.13 27.94
CA PRO A 111 -12.94 -11.57 29.14
C PRO A 111 -12.98 -10.05 29.05
N ALA A 112 -14.15 -9.46 29.30
CA ALA A 112 -14.32 -8.03 29.28
C ALA A 112 -15.04 -7.55 30.54
N ALA A 113 -14.62 -6.38 31.06
CA ALA A 113 -15.25 -5.78 32.21
C ALA A 113 -16.54 -5.03 31.82
N ARG A 114 -17.45 -4.87 32.80
CA ARG A 114 -18.66 -4.04 32.70
C ARG A 114 -19.66 -4.48 31.62
N GLY A 115 -19.88 -5.79 31.46
CA GLY A 115 -20.90 -6.34 30.56
C GLY A 115 -20.61 -6.16 29.07
N ARG A 116 -19.35 -5.88 28.70
CA ARG A 116 -18.92 -5.83 27.30
C ARG A 116 -18.71 -7.24 26.77
N HIS A 117 -18.95 -7.43 25.47
CA HIS A 117 -18.53 -8.62 24.74
C HIS A 117 -17.33 -8.23 23.87
N ILE A 118 -16.20 -8.90 24.05
CA ILE A 118 -14.99 -8.66 23.25
C ILE A 118 -14.64 -9.96 22.55
N GLU A 119 -14.33 -9.85 21.28
CA GLU A 119 -13.83 -10.96 20.49
C GLU A 119 -12.48 -10.57 19.92
N ARG A 120 -11.53 -11.50 20.02
CA ARG A 120 -10.23 -11.39 19.38
C ARG A 120 -10.27 -12.16 18.08
N ILE A 121 -9.98 -11.45 17.00
CA ILE A 121 -9.67 -12.02 15.70
C ILE A 121 -8.15 -12.17 15.61
N SER A 122 -7.69 -13.34 15.19
CA SER A 122 -6.28 -13.62 14.94
C SER A 122 -6.13 -14.16 13.52
N ILE A 123 -5.21 -13.59 12.76
CA ILE A 123 -4.89 -14.00 11.40
C ILE A 123 -3.40 -14.35 11.39
N ASN A 124 -3.06 -15.50 10.82
CA ASN A 124 -1.66 -15.86 10.62
C ASN A 124 -1.04 -14.88 9.61
N SER A 125 0.14 -14.32 9.90
CA SER A 125 0.79 -13.39 8.98
C SER A 125 1.08 -14.00 7.62
N GLY A 126 1.35 -15.31 7.55
CA GLY A 126 1.53 -16.03 6.28
C GLY A 126 0.24 -16.14 5.46
N ASP A 127 -0.93 -15.95 6.08
CA ASP A 127 -2.22 -15.88 5.40
C ASP A 127 -2.59 -14.47 4.96
N LEU A 128 -1.93 -13.45 5.52
CA LEU A 128 -2.16 -12.06 5.17
C LEU A 128 -1.29 -11.68 3.96
N VAL A 129 -1.80 -12.02 2.77
CA VAL A 129 -1.17 -11.71 1.49
C VAL A 129 -2.06 -10.78 0.67
N VAL A 130 -1.43 -10.00 -0.21
CA VAL A 130 -2.12 -9.11 -1.14
C VAL A 130 -3.10 -9.88 -2.02
N GLY A 131 -4.27 -9.27 -2.25
CA GLY A 131 -5.40 -9.87 -2.98
C GLY A 131 -6.41 -10.58 -2.08
N ARG A 132 -6.04 -10.92 -0.84
CA ARG A 132 -6.98 -11.47 0.15
C ARG A 132 -7.73 -10.40 0.95
N ALA A 133 -7.21 -9.18 0.95
CA ALA A 133 -7.83 -8.01 1.56
C ALA A 133 -7.53 -6.80 0.69
N ARG A 134 -8.40 -5.79 0.73
CA ARG A 134 -8.08 -4.47 0.20
C ARG A 134 -6.93 -3.83 1.00
N LEU A 135 -6.10 -3.08 0.29
CA LEU A 135 -5.13 -2.17 0.88
C LEU A 135 -5.85 -0.90 1.32
N GLN A 136 -5.62 -0.45 2.54
CA GLN A 136 -6.15 0.82 3.04
C GLN A 136 -5.05 1.68 3.66
N THR A 137 -5.25 2.99 3.62
CA THR A 137 -4.31 3.96 4.17
C THR A 137 -5.03 5.08 4.93
N ALA A 138 -6.32 4.89 5.24
CA ALA A 138 -7.17 5.87 5.91
C ALA A 138 -6.61 6.36 7.25
N HIS A 139 -5.88 5.51 7.95
CA HIS A 139 -5.28 5.80 9.26
C HIS A 139 -3.80 6.18 9.20
N ALA A 140 -3.21 6.16 8.01
CA ALA A 140 -1.81 6.45 7.82
C ALA A 140 -1.58 7.91 7.42
N THR A 141 -0.63 8.55 8.09
CA THR A 141 -0.15 9.89 7.72
C THR A 141 1.13 9.73 6.89
N PRO A 142 1.15 10.18 5.62
CA PRO A 142 2.37 10.17 4.83
C PRO A 142 3.47 11.02 5.49
N THR A 143 4.69 10.48 5.57
CA THR A 143 5.86 11.15 6.14
C THR A 143 6.96 11.27 5.11
N LEU A 144 7.83 12.27 5.20
CA LEU A 144 8.95 12.40 4.27
C LEU A 144 9.86 11.17 4.33
N ALA A 145 10.27 10.69 3.15
CA ALA A 145 11.25 9.62 3.06
C ALA A 145 12.62 10.10 3.58
N VAL A 146 13.31 9.22 4.28
CA VAL A 146 14.70 9.45 4.70
C VAL A 146 15.64 9.46 3.50
N ASP A 147 16.74 10.21 3.58
CA ASP A 147 17.69 10.42 2.48
C ASP A 147 18.17 9.13 1.81
N SER A 148 18.39 8.08 2.60
CA SER A 148 18.83 6.77 2.08
C SER A 148 17.78 6.11 1.18
N LEU A 149 16.50 6.28 1.48
CA LEU A 149 15.40 5.76 0.68
C LEU A 149 15.11 6.67 -0.51
N THR A 150 15.19 7.99 -0.33
CA THR A 150 15.10 8.98 -1.41
C THR A 150 16.11 8.68 -2.52
N ALA A 151 17.38 8.45 -2.16
CA ALA A 151 18.42 8.10 -3.14
C ALA A 151 18.13 6.81 -3.94
N ILE A 152 17.34 5.89 -3.39
CA ILE A 152 16.89 4.68 -4.08
C ILE A 152 15.70 5.01 -5.00
N LEU A 153 14.74 5.80 -4.52
CA LEU A 153 13.54 6.22 -5.25
C LEU A 153 13.84 7.16 -6.41
N ASP A 154 14.99 7.84 -6.40
CA ASP A 154 15.48 8.67 -7.50
C ASP A 154 16.24 7.88 -8.57
N ARG A 155 16.53 6.58 -8.34
CA ARG A 155 17.29 5.79 -9.31
C ARG A 155 16.56 5.75 -10.65
N PRO A 156 17.28 5.96 -11.77
CA PRO A 156 16.70 5.78 -13.09
C PRO A 156 16.29 4.32 -13.27
N THR A 157 15.33 4.08 -14.15
CA THR A 157 14.98 2.71 -14.49
C THR A 157 16.19 2.01 -15.11
N SER A 158 16.49 0.78 -14.68
CA SER A 158 17.46 -0.03 -15.40
C SER A 158 16.94 -0.28 -16.82
N ALA A 159 17.79 0.00 -17.81
CA ALA A 159 17.47 -0.08 -19.24
C ALA A 159 17.08 -1.50 -19.67
#